data_AF-A0A3D9DZ73-F1
#
_entry.id   AF-A0A3D9DZ73-F1
#
_cell.length_a   1.000
_cell.length_b   1.000
_cell.length_c   1.000
_cell.angle_alpha   90.00
_cell.angle_beta   90.00
_cell.angle_gamma   90.00
#
_symmetry.space_group_name_H-M   'P 1'
#
loop_
_entity.id
_entity.type
_entity.pdbx_description
1 polymer ?
#
loop_
_entity_poly.entity_id
_entity_poly.type
_entity_poly.pdbx_seq_one_letter_code
_entity_poly.pdbx_strand_id
1 'polypeptide(L)'
;MTRRKKTRSLADKVTIRTGKRKDYRRWRHDNPDQLHSTPRFAAKKRDQRKNQAASKLERQRREATTLPLHSQDNDTSSDSSQDS
;
A
#
# COMPACT_ATOMS: atom_id res chain seq x y z
N MET A 1 17.15 12.48 -10.08
CA MET A 1 15.81 12.66 -10.71
C MET A 1 14.81 13.19 -9.68
N THR A 2 14.63 14.51 -9.56
CA THR A 2 13.79 15.15 -8.53
C THR A 2 12.29 14.86 -8.75
N ARG A 3 11.49 14.89 -7.68
CA ARG A 3 10.02 14.65 -7.71
C ARG A 3 9.32 15.55 -8.74
N ARG A 4 9.75 16.81 -8.87
CA ARG A 4 9.27 17.77 -9.89
C ARG A 4 9.48 17.26 -11.32
N LYS A 5 10.63 16.66 -11.64
CA LYS A 5 10.94 16.17 -12.99
C LYS A 5 10.11 14.93 -13.36
N LYS A 6 9.68 14.14 -12.37
CA LYS A 6 8.80 12.96 -12.57
C LYS A 6 7.33 13.32 -12.80
N THR A 7 6.85 14.43 -12.22
CA THR A 7 5.45 14.85 -12.32
C THR A 7 5.19 15.89 -13.41
N ARG A 8 6.21 16.68 -13.83
CA ARG A 8 6.10 17.63 -14.95
C ARG A 8 5.64 16.97 -16.25
N SER A 9 6.13 15.75 -16.52
CA SER A 9 5.77 15.00 -17.72
C SER A 9 4.26 14.73 -17.89
N LEU A 10 3.45 14.77 -16.83
CA LEU A 10 2.00 14.55 -16.95
C LEU A 10 1.25 15.88 -17.14
N ALA A 11 1.74 16.99 -16.59
CA ALA A 11 1.12 18.30 -16.77
C ALA A 11 1.49 18.90 -18.14
N ASP A 12 2.73 18.70 -18.60
CA ASP A 12 3.22 19.20 -19.89
C ASP A 12 2.63 18.43 -21.10
N LYS A 13 2.03 17.25 -20.87
CA LYS A 13 1.31 16.47 -21.90
C LYS A 13 -0.14 16.89 -22.09
N VAL A 14 -0.63 17.80 -21.26
CA VAL A 14 -2.03 18.18 -21.25
C VAL A 14 -2.16 19.60 -21.77
N THR A 15 -2.99 19.77 -22.78
CA THR A 15 -3.31 21.08 -23.38
C THR A 15 -4.20 21.87 -22.43
N ILE A 16 -3.62 22.43 -21.37
CA ILE A 16 -4.34 23.25 -20.38
C ILE A 16 -4.06 24.72 -20.66
N ARG A 17 -5.12 25.53 -20.76
CA ARG A 17 -5.04 26.95 -21.11
C ARG A 17 -4.06 27.77 -20.24
N THR A 18 -3.99 27.54 -18.93
CA THR A 18 -3.17 28.40 -18.04
C THR A 18 -2.10 27.68 -17.20
N GLY A 19 -1.89 26.37 -17.40
CA GLY A 19 -0.91 25.58 -16.63
C GLY A 19 -1.16 25.54 -15.10
N LYS A 20 -2.23 26.17 -14.60
CA LYS A 20 -2.58 26.24 -13.18
C LYS A 20 -3.06 24.87 -12.68
N ARG A 21 -2.75 24.57 -11.42
CA ARG A 21 -3.16 23.32 -10.75
C ARG A 21 -4.68 23.12 -10.70
N LYS A 22 -5.45 24.21 -10.60
CA LYS A 22 -6.92 24.18 -10.60
C LYS A 22 -7.45 23.70 -11.95
N ASP A 23 -6.93 24.26 -13.03
CA ASP A 23 -7.30 23.88 -14.39
C ASP A 23 -6.93 22.43 -14.70
N TYR A 24 -5.77 21.96 -14.25
CA TYR A 24 -5.42 20.54 -14.34
C TYR A 24 -6.40 19.66 -13.56
N ARG A 25 -6.79 20.06 -12.35
CA ARG A 25 -7.76 19.29 -11.57
C ARG A 25 -9.09 19.18 -12.33
N ARG A 26 -9.60 20.29 -12.88
CA ARG A 26 -10.84 20.30 -13.68
C ARG A 26 -10.70 19.46 -14.94
N TRP A 27 -9.64 19.67 -15.72
CA TRP A 27 -9.35 18.88 -16.92
C TRP A 27 -9.29 17.38 -16.63
N ARG A 28 -8.75 16.98 -15.48
CA ARG A 28 -8.72 15.57 -15.06
C ARG A 28 -10.10 14.98 -14.76
N HIS A 29 -11.05 15.80 -14.31
CA HIS A 29 -12.43 15.38 -14.13
C HIS A 29 -13.16 15.29 -15.48
N ASP A 30 -12.87 16.22 -16.38
CA ASP A 30 -13.48 16.28 -17.71
C ASP A 30 -12.92 15.21 -18.67
N ASN A 31 -11.70 14.70 -18.44
CA ASN A 31 -11.00 13.73 -19.27
C ASN A 31 -10.47 12.54 -18.44
N PRO A 32 -11.34 11.71 -17.84
CA PRO A 32 -10.92 10.62 -16.96
C PRO A 32 -10.07 9.57 -17.69
N ASP A 33 -10.40 9.27 -18.94
CA ASP A 33 -9.76 8.18 -19.71
C ASP A 33 -8.33 8.50 -20.15
N GLN A 34 -8.00 9.79 -20.28
CA GLN A 34 -6.67 10.23 -20.71
C GLN A 34 -5.62 10.14 -19.58
N LEU A 35 -6.04 9.82 -18.35
CA LEU A 35 -5.14 9.66 -17.19
C LEU A 35 -4.77 8.20 -16.96
N HIS A 36 -4.44 7.48 -18.02
CA HIS A 36 -3.92 6.13 -17.87
C HIS A 36 -2.41 6.16 -17.61
N SER A 37 -1.97 5.37 -16.64
CA SER A 37 -0.54 5.06 -16.50
C SER A 37 -0.10 4.23 -17.70
N THR A 38 1.14 4.41 -18.18
CA THR A 38 1.64 3.57 -19.27
C THR A 38 1.78 2.11 -18.81
N PRO A 39 1.60 1.11 -19.70
CA PRO A 39 1.73 -0.31 -19.34
C PRO A 39 3.06 -0.64 -18.67
N ARG A 40 4.16 -0.05 -19.15
CA ARG A 40 5.50 -0.16 -18.55
C ARG A 40 5.54 0.34 -17.10
N PHE A 41 4.87 1.45 -16.80
CA PHE A 41 4.81 1.97 -15.44
C PHE A 41 4.01 1.03 -14.52
N ALA A 42 2.91 0.47 -15.02
CA ALA A 42 2.11 -0.51 -14.29
C ALA A 42 2.90 -1.79 -13.99
N ALA A 43 3.62 -2.34 -14.98
CA ALA A 43 4.49 -3.49 -14.81
C ALA A 43 5.58 -3.23 -13.76
N LYS A 44 6.32 -2.13 -13.89
CA LYS A 44 7.34 -1.72 -12.91
C LYS A 44 6.78 -1.64 -11.48
N LYS A 45 5.56 -1.10 -11.32
CA LYS A 45 4.92 -0.98 -10.00
C LYS A 45 4.48 -2.31 -9.43
N ARG A 46 4.07 -3.25 -10.28
CA ARG A 46 3.79 -4.63 -9.89
C ARG A 46 5.05 -5.28 -9.32
N ASP A 47 6.17 -5.18 -10.02
CA ASP A 47 7.44 -5.79 -9.59
C ASP A 47 7.96 -5.14 -8.29
N GLN A 48 7.83 -3.81 -8.17
CA GLN A 48 8.18 -3.11 -6.93
C GLN A 48 7.38 -3.62 -5.72
N ARG A 49 6.06 -3.85 -5.88
CA ARG A 49 5.21 -4.38 -4.81
C ARG A 49 5.58 -5.82 -4.45
N LYS A 50 5.90 -6.65 -5.44
CA LYS A 50 6.36 -8.04 -5.23
C LYS A 50 7.63 -8.06 -4.38
N ASN A 51 8.63 -7.24 -4.73
CA ASN A 51 9.88 -7.18 -3.99
C ASN A 51 9.67 -6.67 -2.56
N GLN A 52 8.81 -5.65 -2.39
CA GLN A 52 8.47 -5.15 -1.05
C GLN A 52 7.77 -6.21 -0.20
N ALA A 53 6.85 -6.99 -0.80
CA ALA A 53 6.19 -8.09 -0.10
C ALA A 53 7.21 -9.17 0.32
N ALA A 54 8.14 -9.53 -0.57
CA ALA A 54 9.21 -10.46 -0.26
C ALA A 54 10.11 -9.97 0.89
N SER A 55 10.58 -8.70 0.82
CA SER A 55 11.39 -8.11 1.90
C SER A 55 10.63 -7.99 3.22
N LYS A 56 9.32 -7.69 3.18
CA LYS A 56 8.49 -7.66 4.40
C LYS A 56 8.39 -9.04 5.04
N LEU A 57 8.20 -10.07 4.22
CA LEU A 57 8.11 -11.47 4.68
C LEU A 57 9.45 -11.92 5.26
N GLU A 58 10.57 -11.62 4.60
CA GLU A 58 11.90 -11.91 5.11
C GLU A 58 12.18 -11.21 6.44
N ARG A 59 11.80 -9.93 6.58
CA ARG A 59 11.90 -9.22 7.85
C ARG A 59 11.09 -9.91 8.94
N GLN A 60 9.86 -10.33 8.64
CA GLN A 60 9.04 -11.09 9.59
C GLN A 60 9.72 -12.40 9.99
N ARG A 61 10.34 -13.14 9.05
CA ARG A 61 11.04 -14.38 9.38
C ARG A 61 12.26 -14.17 10.29
N ARG A 62 12.99 -13.06 10.13
CA ARG A 62 14.22 -12.78 10.88
C ARG A 62 13.96 -12.14 12.24
N GLU A 63 13.02 -11.20 12.30
CA GLU A 63 12.86 -10.27 13.43
C GLU A 63 11.54 -10.45 14.19
N ALA A 64 10.55 -11.19 13.65
CA ALA A 64 9.28 -11.32 14.35
C ALA A 64 9.46 -12.21 15.58
N THR A 65 9.41 -11.59 16.75
CA THR A 65 9.18 -12.28 18.01
C THR A 65 7.80 -12.92 17.94
N THR A 66 7.73 -14.25 18.05
CA THR A 66 6.47 -14.98 18.17
C THR A 66 5.84 -14.60 19.51
N LEU A 67 4.87 -13.68 19.45
CA LEU A 67 4.03 -13.39 20.60
C LEU A 67 3.14 -14.61 20.85
N PRO A 68 3.03 -15.10 22.10
CA PRO A 68 2.12 -16.18 22.41
C PRO A 68 0.70 -15.71 22.13
N LEU A 69 0.09 -16.30 21.09
CA LEU A 69 -1.29 -16.05 20.73
C LEU A 69 -2.15 -16.93 21.65
N HIS A 70 -2.46 -16.39 22.83
CA HIS A 70 -3.08 -17.05 23.98
C HIS A 70 -2.21 -18.15 24.61
N SER A 71 -1.88 -17.97 25.88
CA SER A 71 -1.38 -19.04 26.75
C SER A 71 -2.49 -20.09 26.85
N GLN A 72 -2.33 -21.22 26.19
CA GLN A 72 -3.03 -22.42 26.64
C GLN A 72 -2.25 -22.98 27.83
N ASP A 73 -3.01 -23.26 28.87
CA ASP A 73 -2.68 -24.07 30.05
C ASP A 73 -1.96 -23.33 31.19
N ASN A 74 -2.74 -22.86 32.16
CA ASN A 74 -2.60 -23.19 33.59
C ASN A 74 -3.71 -22.51 34.41
N ASP A 75 -4.89 -23.13 34.47
CA ASP A 75 -5.68 -23.15 35.70
C ASP A 75 -6.24 -24.57 35.86
N THR A 76 -5.40 -25.41 36.47
CA THR A 76 -5.73 -26.72 37.03
C THR A 76 -6.66 -26.57 38.24
N SER A 77 -7.33 -27.68 38.56
CA SER A 77 -8.09 -28.03 39.77
C SER A 77 -9.54 -27.52 39.82
N SER A 78 -10.57 -28.37 39.65
CA SER A 78 -10.99 -29.52 40.47
C SER A 78 -11.28 -29.14 41.92
N ASP A 79 -12.47 -28.57 42.21
CA ASP A 79 -13.30 -28.89 43.37
C ASP A 79 -14.60 -28.06 43.33
N SER A 80 -15.73 -28.70 43.04
CA SER A 80 -17.01 -28.28 43.60
C SER A 80 -17.86 -29.53 43.78
N SER A 81 -17.49 -30.21 44.86
CA SER A 81 -18.25 -31.25 45.53
C SER A 81 -19.73 -30.84 45.70
N GLN A 82 -20.62 -31.55 45.01
CA GLN A 82 -21.83 -32.19 45.51
C GLN A 82 -22.46 -31.57 46.80
N ASP A 83 -23.45 -30.69 46.64
CA ASP A 83 -24.36 -30.26 47.72
C ASP A 83 -25.55 -31.24 47.81
N SER A 84 -25.92 -31.58 49.04
CA SER A 84 -26.88 -32.65 49.43
C SER A 84 -28.30 -32.15 49.62
#